data_AF-A0A0M3ICT8-F1
#
_entry.id   AF-A0A0M3ICT8-F1
#
_cell.length_a   1.000
_cell.length_b   1.000
_cell.length_c   1.000
_cell.angle_alpha   90.00
_cell.angle_beta   90.00
_cell.angle_gamma   90.00
#
_symmetry.space_group_name_H-M   'P 1'
#
loop_
_entity.id
_entity.type
_entity.pdbx_description
1 polymer ?
#
loop_
_entity_poly.entity_id
_entity_poly.type
_entity_poly.pdbx_seq_one_letter_code
_entity_poly.pdbx_strand_id
1 'polypeptide(L)'
;MAKLLPKWLKVVATSRPLDVEERKRLDRFHVFELDSDSTELINFIEYRLPQMDVNRILEACQGSWFFVDQYSRALQANLLSMPSTSHSQEDLVAMQDVDTIPDGEQELLATIEPQLPPHLNIYLRIIASSRHPPARREFLAVAKMAVGGTLSSLEADLVDCEPILDSPDPLILSGAWRDRYENDCEEGHALWAEIIRRTGCDTAQTLIELAYHLAHSNGMS
;
A
#
# COMPACT_ATOMS: atom_id res chain seq x y z
N MET A 1 -24.26 -10.58 -18.94
CA MET A 1 -24.98 -11.45 -17.98
C MET A 1 -24.25 -11.38 -16.65
N ALA A 2 -24.84 -10.77 -15.61
CA ALA A 2 -24.29 -10.86 -14.27
C ALA A 2 -24.45 -12.31 -13.79
N LYS A 3 -23.34 -12.99 -13.49
CA LYS A 3 -23.39 -14.31 -12.85
C LYS A 3 -23.95 -14.10 -11.43
N LEU A 4 -25.19 -14.52 -11.20
CA LEU A 4 -25.78 -14.55 -9.87
C LEU A 4 -25.02 -15.58 -9.03
N LEU A 5 -24.62 -15.18 -7.82
CA LEU A 5 -24.00 -16.10 -6.87
C LEU A 5 -24.99 -17.23 -6.51
N PRO A 6 -24.50 -18.47 -6.28
CA PRO A 6 -25.37 -19.58 -5.90
C PRO A 6 -26.17 -19.27 -4.64
N LYS A 7 -27.45 -19.67 -4.57
CA LYS A 7 -28.35 -19.37 -3.45
C LYS A 7 -27.93 -19.97 -2.10
N TRP A 8 -27.02 -20.95 -2.12
CA TRP A 8 -26.48 -21.60 -0.92
C TRP A 8 -25.19 -20.94 -0.40
N LEU A 9 -24.63 -19.97 -1.13
CA LEU A 9 -23.40 -19.31 -0.74
C LEU A 9 -23.66 -18.32 0.39
N LYS A 10 -22.95 -18.49 1.50
CA LYS A 10 -22.87 -17.47 2.56
C LYS A 10 -21.76 -16.48 2.19
N VAL A 11 -22.09 -15.19 2.15
CA VAL A 11 -21.15 -14.12 1.78
C VAL A 11 -20.88 -13.28 3.01
N VAL A 12 -19.60 -13.05 3.29
CA VAL A 12 -19.13 -12.05 4.26
C VAL A 12 -18.36 -11.03 3.45
N ALA A 13 -18.65 -9.76 3.66
CA ALA A 13 -17.99 -8.65 3.00
C ALA A 13 -17.58 -7.61 4.06
N THR A 14 -16.46 -6.95 3.81
CA THR A 14 -15.99 -5.81 4.59
C THR A 14 -16.05 -4.57 3.72
N SER A 15 -16.32 -3.42 4.32
CA SER A 15 -16.30 -2.14 3.62
C SER A 15 -15.76 -1.06 4.55
N ARG A 16 -15.34 0.06 3.95
CA ARG A 16 -15.25 1.33 4.69
C ARG A 16 -16.65 1.73 5.20
N PRO A 17 -16.75 2.68 6.15
CA PRO A 17 -18.05 3.15 6.65
C PRO A 17 -18.97 3.53 5.49
N LEU A 18 -20.14 2.91 5.45
CA LEU A 18 -21.14 3.12 4.41
C LEU A 18 -22.07 4.26 4.80
N ASP A 19 -22.53 5.01 3.81
CA ASP A 19 -23.57 5.99 4.08
C ASP A 19 -24.93 5.32 4.36
N VAL A 20 -25.91 6.13 4.79
CA VAL A 20 -27.25 5.63 5.16
C VAL A 20 -27.99 5.00 3.99
N GLU A 21 -27.81 5.50 2.76
CA GLU A 21 -28.51 5.00 1.58
C GLU A 21 -27.88 3.70 1.06
N GLU A 22 -26.55 3.59 1.13
CA GLU A 22 -25.80 2.37 0.86
C GLU A 22 -26.17 1.27 1.85
N ARG A 23 -26.28 1.60 3.14
CA ARG A 23 -26.67 0.64 4.18
C ARG A 23 -28.08 0.09 3.96
N LYS A 24 -29.02 0.90 3.47
CA LYS A 24 -30.38 0.44 3.10
C LYS A 24 -30.37 -0.60 1.98
N ARG A 25 -29.40 -0.53 1.06
CA ARG A 25 -29.24 -1.51 -0.03
C ARG A 25 -28.71 -2.86 0.45
N LEU A 26 -28.23 -2.93 1.69
CA LEU A 26 -27.70 -4.14 2.33
C LEU A 26 -28.67 -4.74 3.34
N ASP A 27 -29.98 -4.49 3.20
CA ASP A 27 -31.06 -5.03 4.03
C ASP A 27 -31.01 -6.57 4.21
N ARG A 28 -30.39 -7.28 3.25
CA ARG A 28 -30.17 -8.73 3.28
C ARG A 28 -28.94 -9.19 4.06
N PHE A 29 -28.07 -8.28 4.51
CA PHE A 29 -26.87 -8.58 5.27
C PHE A 29 -27.06 -8.29 6.76
N HIS A 30 -26.46 -9.12 7.60
CA HIS A 30 -26.22 -8.75 8.99
C HIS A 30 -25.00 -7.83 9.03
N VAL A 31 -25.22 -6.57 9.38
CA VAL A 31 -24.15 -5.56 9.45
C VAL A 31 -23.58 -5.57 10.87
N PHE A 32 -22.28 -5.85 10.96
CA PHE A 32 -21.50 -5.69 12.17
C PHE A 32 -20.63 -4.45 11.98
N GLU A 33 -20.83 -3.44 12.83
CA GLU A 33 -19.93 -2.30 12.91
C GLU A 33 -18.82 -2.65 13.89
N LEU A 34 -17.57 -2.45 13.46
CA LEU A 34 -16.44 -2.52 14.36
C LEU A 34 -16.58 -1.36 15.34
N ASP A 35 -16.45 -1.68 16.63
CA ASP A 35 -16.52 -0.67 17.69
C ASP A 35 -15.39 0.35 17.50
N SER A 36 -15.68 1.60 17.84
CA SER A 36 -14.71 2.70 17.89
C SER A 36 -13.84 2.66 19.16
N ASP A 37 -14.04 1.67 20.03
CA ASP A 37 -13.19 1.46 21.20
C ASP A 37 -11.72 1.23 20.78
N SER A 38 -10.82 1.98 21.40
CA SER A 38 -9.38 1.91 21.15
C SER A 38 -8.72 0.70 21.83
N THR A 39 -9.43 -0.05 22.67
CA THR A 39 -8.87 -1.22 23.38
C THR A 39 -8.18 -2.22 22.45
N GLU A 40 -8.78 -2.56 21.30
CA GLU A 40 -8.15 -3.50 20.36
C GLU A 40 -6.91 -2.91 19.69
N LEU A 41 -6.93 -1.61 19.36
CA LEU A 41 -5.78 -0.92 18.79
C LEU A 41 -4.64 -0.80 19.80
N ILE A 42 -4.94 -0.54 21.08
CA ILE A 42 -3.97 -0.51 22.18
C ILE A 42 -3.28 -1.88 22.29
N ASN A 43 -4.06 -2.96 22.34
CA ASN A 43 -3.50 -4.32 22.37
C ASN A 43 -2.64 -4.62 21.13
N PHE A 44 -3.03 -4.10 19.96
CA PHE A 44 -2.26 -4.24 18.74
C PHE A 44 -0.94 -3.47 18.77
N ILE A 45 -0.92 -2.26 19.32
CA ILE A 45 0.30 -1.46 19.54
C ILE A 45 1.25 -2.20 20.49
N GLU A 46 0.76 -2.67 21.63
CA GLU A 46 1.56 -3.43 22.60
C GLU A 46 2.18 -4.69 21.98
N TYR A 47 1.44 -5.36 21.10
CA TYR A 47 1.92 -6.54 20.40
C TYR A 47 2.96 -6.22 19.31
N ARG A 48 2.72 -5.20 18.48
CA ARG A 48 3.59 -4.87 17.32
C ARG A 48 4.82 -4.04 17.70
N LEU A 49 4.72 -3.26 18.77
CA LEU A 49 5.73 -2.31 19.23
C LEU A 49 5.93 -2.41 20.76
N PRO A 50 6.26 -3.59 21.31
CA PRO A 50 6.36 -3.80 22.76
C PRO A 50 7.43 -2.94 23.44
N GLN A 51 8.38 -2.41 22.67
CA GLN A 51 9.45 -1.54 23.14
C GLN A 51 9.07 -0.05 23.18
N MET A 52 7.91 0.34 22.63
CA MET A 52 7.48 1.73 22.51
C MET A 52 6.46 2.10 23.60
N ASP A 53 6.41 3.39 23.96
CA ASP A 53 5.31 3.88 24.80
C ASP A 53 4.00 3.89 24.01
N VAL A 54 3.02 3.15 24.52
CA VAL A 54 1.73 2.91 23.85
C VAL A 54 0.97 4.22 23.65
N ASN A 55 0.99 5.12 24.62
CA ASN A 55 0.23 6.38 24.53
C ASN A 55 0.78 7.28 23.43
N ARG A 56 2.11 7.38 23.31
CA ARG A 56 2.76 8.11 22.22
C ARG A 56 2.42 7.55 20.84
N ILE A 57 2.42 6.23 20.68
CA ILE A 57 2.03 5.60 19.41
C ILE A 57 0.54 5.79 19.13
N LEU A 58 -0.30 5.67 20.16
CA LEU A 58 -1.75 5.84 20.01
C LEU A 58 -2.11 7.26 19.53
N GLU A 59 -1.42 8.28 20.06
CA GLU A 59 -1.55 9.67 19.61
C GLU A 59 -1.07 9.83 18.16
N ALA A 60 0.15 9.38 17.86
CA ALA A 60 0.75 9.52 16.54
C ALA A 60 0.00 8.77 15.43
N CYS A 61 -0.55 7.58 15.73
CA CYS A 61 -1.20 6.74 14.72
C CYS A 61 -2.57 7.27 14.26
N GLN A 62 -3.19 8.19 15.02
CA GLN A 62 -4.50 8.78 14.72
C GLN A 62 -5.59 7.71 14.45
N GLY A 63 -5.53 6.58 15.15
CA GLY A 63 -6.45 5.46 14.98
C GLY A 63 -6.13 4.51 13.82
N SER A 64 -5.04 4.72 13.09
CA SER A 64 -4.64 3.87 11.96
C SER A 64 -3.91 2.62 12.41
N TRP A 65 -4.51 1.46 12.12
CA TRP A 65 -3.88 0.16 12.25
C TRP A 65 -2.73 -0.02 11.25
N PHE A 66 -2.87 0.55 10.05
CA PHE A 66 -1.84 0.54 9.03
C PHE A 66 -0.59 1.27 9.51
N PHE A 67 -0.74 2.43 10.16
CA PHE A 67 0.37 3.19 10.72
C PHE A 67 1.21 2.33 11.68
N VAL A 68 0.55 1.69 12.66
CA VAL A 68 1.21 0.87 13.68
C VAL A 68 1.98 -0.29 13.04
N ASP A 69 1.34 -0.97 12.08
CA ASP A 69 1.93 -2.08 11.38
C ASP A 69 3.11 -1.68 10.50
N GLN A 70 2.95 -0.61 9.71
CA GLN A 70 3.97 -0.10 8.80
C GLN A 70 5.17 0.47 9.57
N TYR A 71 4.94 1.17 10.68
CA TYR A 71 6.01 1.67 11.54
C TYR A 71 6.81 0.52 12.15
N SER A 72 6.14 -0.54 12.63
CA SER A 72 6.80 -1.76 13.13
C SER A 72 7.65 -2.44 12.05
N ARG A 73 7.12 -2.61 10.83
CA ARG A 73 7.87 -3.17 9.69
C ARG A 73 9.09 -2.31 9.32
N ALA A 74 8.94 -1.00 9.32
CA ALA A 74 10.02 -0.07 8.98
C ALA A 74 11.16 -0.10 10.01
N LEU A 75 10.84 -0.20 11.30
CA LEU A 75 11.84 -0.39 12.36
C LEU A 75 12.57 -1.74 12.20
N GLN A 76 11.84 -2.82 11.93
CA GLN A 76 12.43 -4.16 11.74
C GLN A 76 13.37 -4.22 10.53
N ALA A 77 13.06 -3.46 9.48
CA ALA A 77 13.86 -3.34 8.27
C ALA A 77 15.00 -2.30 8.37
N ASN A 78 15.16 -1.64 9.53
CA ASN A 78 16.11 -0.54 9.74
C ASN A 78 15.90 0.65 8.78
N LEU A 79 14.67 0.87 8.30
CA LEU A 79 14.31 2.07 7.55
C LEU A 79 14.06 3.25 8.49
N LEU A 80 13.73 2.99 9.75
CA LEU A 80 13.57 3.99 10.80
C LEU A 80 14.42 3.61 12.00
N SER A 81 14.89 4.64 12.72
CA SER A 81 15.59 4.49 13.98
C SER A 81 14.60 4.52 15.15
N MET A 82 14.93 3.78 16.21
CA MET A 82 14.23 3.88 17.48
C MET A 82 14.48 5.25 18.12
N PRO A 83 13.45 5.95 18.64
CA PRO A 83 13.64 7.20 19.36
C PRO A 83 14.59 7.02 20.55
N SER A 84 15.62 7.87 20.63
CA SER A 84 16.56 7.87 21.75
C SER A 84 15.84 8.21 23.06
N THR A 85 15.95 7.34 24.07
CA THR A 85 15.36 7.56 25.41
C THR A 85 16.29 8.33 26.36
N SER A 86 17.45 8.79 25.90
CA SER A 86 18.44 9.50 26.71
C SER A 86 18.24 11.01 26.65
N HIS A 87 17.57 11.56 27.65
CA HIS A 87 17.51 13.01 27.85
C HIS A 87 18.80 13.51 28.53
N SER A 88 19.86 13.79 27.77
CA SER A 88 20.94 14.68 28.20
C SER A 88 20.56 16.12 27.90
N GLN A 89 20.59 17.00 28.90
CA GLN A 89 20.21 18.42 28.83
C GLN A 89 21.07 19.28 27.89
N GLU A 90 22.06 18.72 27.19
CA GLU A 90 23.05 19.47 26.40
C GLU A 90 22.77 19.47 24.88
N ASP A 91 21.83 18.68 24.36
CA ASP A 91 21.57 18.56 22.90
C ASP A 91 20.53 19.55 22.33
N LEU A 92 20.07 20.52 23.13
CA LEU A 92 18.95 21.42 22.81
C LEU A 92 19.17 22.38 21.62
N VAL A 93 20.32 22.36 20.96
CA VAL A 93 20.62 23.26 19.83
C VAL A 93 21.13 22.53 18.58
N ALA A 94 21.33 21.20 18.62
CA ALA A 94 21.87 20.43 17.48
C ALA A 94 20.99 19.27 16.97
N MET A 95 19.87 18.94 17.63
CA MET A 95 19.05 17.76 17.30
C MET A 95 17.60 18.09 16.97
N GLN A 96 17.36 18.92 15.95
CA GLN A 96 15.99 19.33 15.63
C GLN A 96 15.15 18.33 14.82
N ASP A 97 15.62 17.13 14.44
CA ASP A 97 14.85 16.34 13.45
C ASP A 97 14.98 14.79 13.45
N VAL A 98 15.61 14.12 14.44
CA VAL A 98 16.01 12.70 14.25
C VAL A 98 15.33 11.67 15.19
N ASP A 99 14.57 12.09 16.21
CA ASP A 99 14.06 11.16 17.25
C ASP A 99 12.54 11.22 17.50
N THR A 100 11.76 11.82 16.59
CA THR A 100 10.30 11.93 16.75
C THR A 100 9.55 10.83 15.99
N ILE A 101 8.53 10.26 16.63
CA ILE A 101 7.59 9.35 15.99
C ILE A 101 6.79 10.20 14.99
N PRO A 102 6.63 9.78 13.72
CA PRO A 102 5.89 10.57 12.73
C PRO A 102 4.41 10.66 13.09
N ASP A 103 3.78 11.82 12.87
CA ASP A 103 2.37 12.05 13.19
C ASP A 103 1.48 11.71 11.98
N GLY A 104 0.88 10.53 12.03
CA GLY A 104 -0.06 10.02 11.03
C GLY A 104 0.61 9.38 9.80
N GLU A 105 -0.21 8.81 8.93
CA GLU A 105 0.26 7.98 7.80
C GLU A 105 1.10 8.77 6.78
N GLN A 106 0.76 10.03 6.54
CA GLN A 106 1.45 10.85 5.54
C GLN A 106 2.89 11.17 5.96
N GLU A 107 3.08 11.57 7.21
CA GLU A 107 4.43 11.82 7.73
C GLU A 107 5.23 10.51 7.80
N LEU A 108 4.60 9.41 8.22
CA LEU A 108 5.23 8.08 8.24
C LEU A 108 5.77 7.68 6.85
N LEU A 109 4.94 7.83 5.81
CA LEU A 109 5.34 7.56 4.43
C LEU A 109 6.51 8.46 4.01
N ALA A 110 6.45 9.75 4.34
CA ALA A 110 7.49 10.72 4.01
C ALA A 110 8.83 10.44 4.73
N THR A 111 8.80 9.86 5.94
CA THR A 111 10.02 9.45 6.65
C THR A 111 10.64 8.18 6.07
N ILE A 112 9.81 7.23 5.59
CA ILE A 112 10.28 5.95 5.03
C ILE A 112 10.79 6.11 3.59
N GLU A 113 10.12 6.92 2.77
CA GLU A 113 10.40 7.05 1.32
C GLU A 113 11.87 7.34 0.96
N PRO A 114 12.62 8.21 1.67
CA PRO A 114 14.03 8.48 1.38
C PRO A 114 14.95 7.27 1.52
N GLN A 115 14.54 6.22 2.24
CA GLN A 115 15.32 4.99 2.46
C GLN A 115 15.02 3.90 1.41
N LEU A 116 14.04 4.13 0.54
CA LEU A 116 13.60 3.17 -0.46
C LEU A 116 14.26 3.44 -1.82
N PRO A 117 14.16 2.50 -2.77
CA PRO A 117 14.77 2.65 -4.09
C PRO A 117 14.33 3.92 -4.83
N PRO A 118 15.21 4.52 -5.66
CA PRO A 118 14.94 5.79 -6.34
C PRO A 118 13.75 5.73 -7.32
N HIS A 119 13.37 4.54 -7.76
CA HIS A 119 12.26 4.30 -8.68
C HIS A 119 10.95 3.93 -7.99
N LEU A 120 10.87 4.03 -6.65
CA LEU A 120 9.72 3.65 -5.84
C LEU A 120 8.38 4.15 -6.43
N ASN A 121 8.30 5.43 -6.75
CA ASN A 121 7.04 6.02 -7.23
C ASN A 121 6.55 5.41 -8.54
N ILE A 122 7.46 4.99 -9.42
CA ILE A 122 7.10 4.26 -10.66
C ILE A 122 6.60 2.86 -10.30
N TYR A 123 7.27 2.17 -9.36
CA TYR A 123 6.84 0.85 -8.89
C TYR A 123 5.44 0.88 -8.27
N LEU A 124 5.18 1.85 -7.39
CA LEU A 124 3.87 2.03 -6.77
C LEU A 124 2.77 2.29 -7.81
N ARG A 125 3.03 3.14 -8.81
CA ARG A 125 2.09 3.39 -9.92
C ARG A 125 1.84 2.14 -10.77
N ILE A 126 2.86 1.33 -11.07
CA ILE A 126 2.68 0.07 -11.82
C ILE A 126 1.79 -0.89 -11.01
N ILE A 127 2.04 -1.04 -9.70
CA ILE A 127 1.23 -1.92 -8.85
C ILE A 127 -0.21 -1.39 -8.74
N ALA A 128 -0.40 -0.10 -8.45
CA ALA A 128 -1.71 0.51 -8.25
C ALA A 128 -2.59 0.52 -9.52
N SER A 129 -1.99 0.72 -10.69
CA SER A 129 -2.70 0.72 -11.98
C SER A 129 -3.05 -0.68 -12.50
N SER A 130 -2.48 -1.73 -11.90
CA SER A 130 -2.80 -3.10 -12.26
C SER A 130 -4.21 -3.46 -11.79
N ARG A 131 -5.01 -4.04 -12.68
CA ARG A 131 -6.40 -4.43 -12.35
C ARG A 131 -6.47 -5.48 -11.24
N HIS A 132 -5.47 -6.36 -11.19
CA HIS A 132 -5.26 -7.39 -10.18
C HIS A 132 -3.83 -7.28 -9.65
N PRO A 133 -3.55 -7.63 -8.39
CA PRO A 133 -2.17 -7.65 -7.89
C PRO A 133 -1.24 -8.39 -8.88
N PRO A 134 -0.23 -7.71 -9.46
CA PRO A 134 0.57 -8.30 -10.53
C PRO A 134 1.49 -9.37 -9.95
N ALA A 135 1.66 -10.47 -10.69
CA ALA A 135 2.71 -11.42 -10.35
C ALA A 135 4.08 -10.74 -10.47
N ARG A 136 5.04 -11.13 -9.61
CA ARG A 136 6.38 -10.52 -9.57
C ARG A 136 7.05 -10.48 -10.94
N ARG A 137 6.93 -11.56 -11.72
CA ARG A 137 7.49 -11.66 -13.08
C ARG A 137 6.89 -10.65 -14.05
N GLU A 138 5.58 -10.44 -13.98
CA GLU A 138 4.87 -9.51 -14.87
C GLU A 138 5.25 -8.08 -14.52
N PHE A 139 5.26 -7.75 -13.23
CA PHE A 139 5.75 -6.46 -12.74
C PHE A 139 7.17 -6.18 -13.20
N LEU A 140 8.11 -7.13 -13.04
CA LEU A 140 9.51 -6.94 -13.44
C LEU A 140 9.65 -6.64 -14.94
N ALA A 141 8.80 -7.22 -15.78
CA ALA A 141 8.78 -6.92 -17.22
C ALA A 141 8.35 -5.46 -17.49
N VAL A 142 7.33 -4.97 -16.78
CA VAL A 142 6.85 -3.59 -16.90
C VAL A 142 7.87 -2.60 -16.32
N ALA A 143 8.39 -2.89 -15.13
CA ALA A 143 9.41 -2.08 -14.47
C ALA A 143 10.66 -1.93 -15.34
N LYS A 144 11.16 -3.04 -15.93
CA LYS A 144 12.32 -3.01 -16.84
C LYS A 144 12.08 -2.13 -18.06
N MET A 145 10.85 -2.07 -18.57
CA MET A 145 10.50 -1.18 -19.67
C MET A 145 10.43 0.29 -19.22
N ALA A 146 9.93 0.56 -18.01
CA ALA A 146 9.73 1.90 -17.48
C ALA A 146 11.03 2.58 -17.06
N VAL A 147 11.87 1.88 -16.28
CA VAL A 147 13.07 2.48 -15.65
C VAL A 147 14.39 1.94 -16.23
N GLY A 148 14.31 0.91 -17.09
CA GLY A 148 15.49 0.26 -17.64
C GLY A 148 16.19 -0.68 -16.65
N GLY A 149 17.50 -0.83 -16.80
CA GLY A 149 18.33 -1.64 -15.90
C GLY A 149 18.36 -3.14 -16.19
N THR A 150 19.00 -3.87 -15.28
CA THR A 150 19.10 -5.34 -15.33
C THR A 150 17.99 -5.97 -14.50
N LEU A 151 17.63 -7.23 -14.79
CA LEU A 151 16.65 -7.93 -13.94
C LEU A 151 17.14 -8.03 -12.49
N SER A 152 18.44 -8.26 -12.28
CA SER A 152 19.03 -8.36 -10.94
C SER A 152 18.95 -7.06 -10.14
N SER A 153 19.12 -5.90 -10.79
CA SER A 153 18.97 -4.61 -10.09
C SER A 153 17.51 -4.34 -9.70
N LEU A 154 16.56 -4.66 -10.58
CA LEU A 154 15.14 -4.51 -10.28
C LEU A 154 14.66 -5.49 -9.20
N GLU A 155 15.23 -6.70 -9.17
CA GLU A 155 14.96 -7.65 -8.09
C GLU A 155 15.50 -7.17 -6.75
N ALA A 156 16.69 -6.56 -6.73
CA ALA A 156 17.24 -5.94 -5.52
C ALA A 156 16.34 -4.80 -5.02
N ASP A 157 15.92 -3.91 -5.91
CA ASP A 157 14.96 -2.85 -5.56
C ASP A 157 13.66 -3.42 -4.95
N LEU A 158 13.14 -4.52 -5.52
CA LEU A 158 11.94 -5.17 -4.98
C LEU A 158 12.15 -5.77 -3.59
N VAL A 159 13.35 -6.31 -3.31
CA VAL A 159 13.70 -6.78 -1.96
C VAL A 159 13.71 -5.61 -0.98
N ASP A 160 14.30 -4.48 -1.38
CA ASP A 160 14.30 -3.26 -0.55
C ASP A 160 12.89 -2.69 -0.33
N CYS A 161 11.94 -2.99 -1.22
CA CYS A 161 10.53 -2.63 -1.08
C CYS A 161 9.69 -3.63 -0.25
N GLU A 162 10.21 -4.81 0.11
CA GLU A 162 9.45 -5.80 0.92
C GLU A 162 8.83 -5.21 2.20
N PRO A 163 9.49 -4.30 2.94
CA PRO A 163 8.92 -3.72 4.17
C PRO A 163 7.65 -2.88 3.95
N ILE A 164 7.34 -2.46 2.72
CA ILE A 164 6.11 -1.70 2.40
C ILE A 164 5.05 -2.54 1.68
N LEU A 165 5.38 -3.78 1.30
CA LEU A 165 4.47 -4.70 0.63
C LEU A 165 3.72 -5.56 1.65
N ASP A 166 2.43 -5.75 1.43
CA ASP A 166 1.61 -6.73 2.15
C ASP A 166 1.90 -8.16 1.65
N SER A 167 2.21 -8.27 0.35
CA SER A 167 2.68 -9.52 -0.26
C SER A 167 3.73 -9.23 -1.35
N PRO A 168 4.84 -10.00 -1.40
CA PRO A 168 5.89 -9.83 -2.41
C PRO A 168 5.63 -10.57 -3.72
N ASP A 169 4.70 -11.53 -3.75
CA ASP A 169 4.24 -12.22 -4.96
C ASP A 169 2.86 -12.90 -4.74
N PRO A 170 1.77 -12.42 -5.37
CA PRO A 170 1.71 -11.21 -6.20
C PRO A 170 1.99 -9.95 -5.38
N LEU A 171 2.41 -8.87 -6.04
CA LEU A 171 2.74 -7.61 -5.38
C LEU A 171 1.48 -6.92 -4.88
N ILE A 172 1.32 -6.84 -3.56
CA ILE A 172 0.16 -6.22 -2.91
C ILE A 172 0.65 -5.07 -2.02
N LEU A 173 0.03 -3.91 -2.19
CA LEU A 173 0.17 -2.76 -1.30
C LEU A 173 -1.06 -2.66 -0.38
N SER A 174 -0.85 -2.16 0.84
CA SER A 174 -1.91 -1.93 1.81
C SER A 174 -1.90 -0.47 2.29
N GLY A 175 -3.05 -0.04 2.84
CA GLY A 175 -3.23 1.28 3.44
C GLY A 175 -2.79 2.44 2.54
N ALA A 176 -2.10 3.41 3.15
CA ALA A 176 -1.71 4.65 2.48
C ALA A 176 -0.81 4.43 1.25
N TRP A 177 0.00 3.36 1.21
CA TRP A 177 0.82 3.05 0.03
C TRP A 177 -0.03 2.69 -1.20
N ARG A 178 -1.13 1.96 -0.98
CA ARG A 178 -2.07 1.61 -2.05
C ARG A 178 -2.85 2.83 -2.52
N ASP A 179 -3.31 3.65 -1.59
CA ASP A 179 -4.21 4.78 -1.86
C ASP A 179 -3.47 5.97 -2.49
N ARG A 180 -2.14 6.07 -2.30
CA ARG A 180 -1.29 7.19 -2.78
C ARG A 180 -1.50 7.55 -4.25
N TYR A 181 -1.67 6.55 -5.12
CA TYR A 181 -1.81 6.73 -6.56
C TYR A 181 -3.18 6.34 -7.10
N GLU A 182 -4.18 6.09 -6.25
CA GLU A 182 -5.52 5.65 -6.70
C GLU A 182 -6.11 6.58 -7.78
N ASN A 183 -5.80 7.88 -7.73
CA ASN A 183 -6.25 8.90 -8.69
C ASN A 183 -5.16 9.40 -9.66
N ASP A 184 -3.95 8.84 -9.63
CA ASP A 184 -2.80 9.24 -10.45
C ASP A 184 -2.11 7.98 -11.03
N CYS A 185 -2.89 7.19 -11.76
CA CYS A 185 -2.47 5.92 -12.36
C CYS A 185 -2.28 5.96 -13.88
N GLU A 186 -2.46 7.11 -14.54
CA GLU A 186 -2.47 7.20 -16.02
C GLU A 186 -1.17 6.66 -16.65
N GLU A 187 -0.02 7.05 -16.09
CA GLU A 187 1.30 6.57 -16.53
C GLU A 187 1.46 5.05 -16.34
N GLY A 188 0.99 4.52 -15.20
CA GLY A 188 1.01 3.10 -14.93
C GLY A 188 0.14 2.31 -15.93
N HIS A 189 -1.07 2.81 -16.23
CA HIS A 189 -1.93 2.21 -17.25
C HIS A 189 -1.27 2.24 -18.63
N ALA A 190 -0.59 3.32 -19.02
CA ALA A 190 0.14 3.39 -20.28
C ALA A 190 1.25 2.34 -20.39
N LEU A 191 2.01 2.13 -19.30
CA LEU A 191 3.05 1.11 -19.23
C LEU A 191 2.48 -0.31 -19.38
N TRP A 192 1.38 -0.62 -18.68
CA TRP A 192 0.70 -1.90 -18.82
C TRP A 192 0.14 -2.13 -20.24
N ALA A 193 -0.44 -1.11 -20.86
CA ALA A 193 -0.91 -1.22 -22.25
C ALA A 193 0.26 -1.49 -23.22
N GLU A 194 1.39 -0.81 -23.03
CA GLU A 194 2.56 -0.96 -23.89
C GLU A 194 3.20 -2.35 -23.77
N ILE A 195 3.35 -2.89 -22.56
CA ILE A 195 3.92 -4.23 -22.39
C ILE A 195 3.03 -5.29 -23.06
N ILE A 196 1.70 -5.19 -22.90
CA ILE A 196 0.74 -6.12 -23.51
C ILE A 196 0.82 -6.05 -25.04
N ARG A 197 0.95 -4.85 -25.62
CA ARG A 197 1.16 -4.68 -27.07
C ARG A 197 2.45 -5.34 -27.56
N ARG A 198 3.55 -5.23 -26.79
CA ARG A 198 4.85 -5.82 -27.15
C ARG A 198 4.88 -7.33 -27.03
N THR A 199 4.23 -7.88 -26.00
CA THR A 199 4.21 -9.34 -25.77
C THR A 199 3.16 -10.06 -26.61
N GLY A 200 2.19 -9.34 -27.16
CA GLY A 200 1.11 -9.90 -27.97
C GLY A 200 -0.20 -10.04 -27.19
N CYS A 201 -1.31 -10.04 -27.95
CA CYS A 201 -2.67 -10.17 -27.43
C CYS A 201 -3.26 -11.52 -27.84
N ASP A 202 -2.68 -12.60 -27.34
CA ASP A 202 -2.99 -13.96 -27.81
C ASP A 202 -4.26 -14.56 -27.19
N THR A 203 -4.79 -13.93 -26.14
CA THR A 203 -5.97 -14.40 -25.42
C THR A 203 -7.05 -13.32 -25.29
N ALA A 204 -8.29 -13.75 -25.12
CA ALA A 204 -9.39 -12.84 -24.80
C ALA A 204 -9.14 -12.06 -23.49
N GLN A 205 -8.47 -12.69 -22.51
CA GLN A 205 -8.10 -12.03 -21.26
C GLN A 205 -7.12 -10.89 -21.51
N THR A 206 -6.04 -11.13 -22.26
CA THR A 206 -5.05 -10.09 -22.60
C THR A 206 -5.66 -8.93 -23.40
N LEU A 207 -6.65 -9.21 -24.26
CA LEU A 207 -7.39 -8.16 -24.97
C LEU A 207 -8.26 -7.31 -24.03
N ILE A 208 -8.89 -7.94 -23.04
CA ILE A 208 -9.68 -7.22 -22.01
C ILE A 208 -8.76 -6.35 -21.15
N GLU A 209 -7.62 -6.87 -20.71
CA GLU A 209 -6.63 -6.10 -19.94
C GLU A 209 -6.08 -4.93 -20.77
N LEU A 210 -5.73 -5.15 -22.05
CA LEU A 210 -5.31 -4.05 -22.92
C LEU A 210 -6.40 -2.97 -23.03
N ALA A 211 -7.64 -3.34 -23.30
CA ALA A 211 -8.75 -2.38 -23.40
C ALA A 211 -8.98 -1.63 -22.09
N TYR A 212 -8.88 -2.32 -20.95
CA TYR A 212 -8.96 -1.70 -19.62
C TYR A 212 -7.87 -0.65 -19.43
N HIS A 213 -6.60 -0.99 -19.67
CA HIS A 213 -5.50 -0.05 -19.49
C HIS A 213 -5.58 1.14 -20.46
N LEU A 214 -5.97 0.92 -21.72
CA LEU A 214 -6.14 2.01 -22.69
C LEU A 214 -7.26 2.98 -22.32
N ALA A 215 -8.33 2.50 -21.68
CA ALA A 215 -9.42 3.35 -21.24
C ALA A 215 -9.02 4.27 -20.06
N HIS A 216 -8.00 3.90 -19.29
CA HIS A 216 -7.56 4.63 -18.10
C HIS A 216 -6.23 5.37 -18.27
N SER A 217 -5.58 5.26 -19.44
CA SER A 217 -4.33 5.95 -19.75
C SER A 217 -4.53 7.29 -20.50
N ASN A 218 -5.74 7.86 -20.48
CA ASN A 218 -6.20 9.06 -21.21
C ASN A 218 -5.25 9.64 -22.29
N GLY A 219 -5.48 9.25 -23.56
CA GLY A 219 -5.56 10.21 -24.67
C GLY A 219 -4.30 10.58 -25.47
N MET A 220 -3.77 9.66 -26.29
CA MET A 220 -3.39 10.04 -27.66
C MET A 220 -4.52 9.64 -28.62
N SER A 221 -5.49 10.54 -28.77
CA SER A 221 -6.40 10.62 -29.93
C SER A 221 -6.10 11.90 -30.70
#